data_AF-A0A5B9WQI6-F1
#
_entry.id   AF-A0A5B9WQI6-F1
#
_cell.length_a   1.000
_cell.length_b   1.000
_cell.length_c   1.000
_cell.angle_alpha   90.00
_cell.angle_beta   90.00
_cell.angle_gamma   90.00
#
_symmetry.space_group_name_H-M   'P 1'
#
loop_
_entity.id
_entity.type
_entity.pdbx_description
1 polymer ?
#
loop_
_entity_poly.entity_id
_entity_poly.type
_entity_poly.pdbx_seq_one_letter_code
_entity_poly.pdbx_strand_id
1 'polypeptide(L)'
;MYDLNKISAVSAFFFTLLFFLIIVFRQKRCDRSDLGSFATVFLAGSNIPAGIFLCWYVFDPDPAAIISQTRLAGFERYFSFAGSALLFLSIAGIWTSIKTAFKGENTAPPGK
;
A
#
# COMPACT_ATOMS: atom_id res chain seq x y z
N MET A 1 -2.58 -1.99 -22.79
CA MET A 1 -2.79 -1.11 -21.62
C MET A 1 -3.25 -1.99 -20.48
N TYR A 2 -2.39 -2.28 -19.50
CA TYR A 2 -2.81 -3.04 -18.32
C TYR A 2 -3.74 -2.17 -17.48
N ASP A 3 -4.85 -2.74 -17.03
CA ASP A 3 -5.87 -2.04 -16.26
C ASP A 3 -5.33 -1.80 -14.84
N LEU A 4 -4.71 -0.63 -14.61
CA LEU A 4 -4.03 -0.29 -13.36
C LEU A 4 -4.97 -0.44 -12.15
N ASN A 5 -6.25 -0.18 -12.35
CA ASN A 5 -7.31 -0.36 -11.36
C ASN A 5 -7.47 -1.84 -10.95
N LYS A 6 -7.39 -2.77 -11.92
CA LYS A 6 -7.46 -4.21 -11.62
C LYS A 6 -6.23 -4.67 -10.86
N ILE A 7 -5.04 -4.22 -11.27
CA ILE A 7 -3.77 -4.56 -10.59
C ILE A 7 -3.77 -4.01 -9.16
N SER A 8 -4.20 -2.76 -8.97
CA SER A 8 -4.34 -2.11 -7.66
C SER A 8 -5.32 -2.85 -6.76
N ALA A 9 -6.49 -3.24 -7.28
CA ALA A 9 -7.44 -4.03 -6.52
C ALA A 9 -6.85 -5.39 -6.11
N VAL A 10 -6.25 -6.12 -7.05
CA VAL A 10 -5.64 -7.44 -6.78
C VAL A 10 -4.51 -7.34 -5.76
N SER A 11 -3.64 -6.33 -5.86
CA SER A 11 -2.57 -6.13 -4.88
C SER A 11 -3.14 -5.78 -3.50
N ALA A 12 -4.15 -4.91 -3.43
CA ALA A 12 -4.81 -4.55 -2.18
C ALA A 12 -5.41 -5.78 -1.48
N PHE A 13 -6.14 -6.62 -2.22
CA PHE A 13 -6.69 -7.87 -1.71
C PHE A 13 -5.59 -8.83 -1.26
N PHE A 14 -4.52 -8.98 -2.04
CA PHE A 14 -3.41 -9.87 -1.69
C PHE A 14 -2.73 -9.46 -0.37
N PHE A 15 -2.35 -8.17 -0.22
CA PHE A 15 -1.71 -7.68 1.00
C PHE A 15 -2.63 -7.73 2.21
N THR A 16 -3.91 -7.40 2.04
CA THR A 16 -4.89 -7.43 3.13
C THR A 16 -5.16 -8.86 3.59
N LEU A 17 -5.30 -9.80 2.65
CA LEU A 17 -5.51 -11.22 2.94
C LEU A 17 -4.27 -11.83 3.61
N LEU A 18 -3.07 -11.50 3.13
CA LEU A 18 -1.82 -11.91 3.77
C LEU A 18 -1.74 -11.39 5.22
N PHE A 19 -2.08 -10.12 5.44
CA PHE A 19 -2.09 -9.52 6.78
C PHE A 19 -3.16 -10.14 7.69
N PHE A 20 -4.35 -10.41 7.14
CA PHE A 20 -5.41 -11.12 7.84
C PHE A 20 -4.98 -12.52 8.27
N LEU A 21 -4.33 -13.27 7.38
CA LEU A 21 -3.76 -14.57 7.71
C LEU A 21 -2.72 -14.45 8.83
N ILE A 22 -1.82 -13.46 8.77
CA ILE A 22 -0.82 -13.22 9.83
C ILE A 22 -1.48 -12.99 11.19
N ILE A 23 -2.53 -12.15 11.24
CA ILE A 23 -3.28 -11.89 12.47
C ILE A 23 -3.96 -13.17 12.98
N VAL A 24 -4.70 -13.89 12.11
CA VAL A 24 -5.42 -15.12 12.49
C VAL A 24 -4.44 -16.19 12.98
N PHE A 25 -3.33 -16.41 12.29
CA PHE A 25 -2.31 -17.39 12.68
C PHE A 25 -1.64 -17.06 14.01
N ARG A 26 -1.33 -15.78 14.27
CA ARG A 26 -0.65 -15.38 15.52
C ARG A 26 -1.59 -15.18 16.70
N GLN A 27 -2.59 -14.33 16.54
CA GLN A 27 -3.41 -13.87 17.65
C GLN A 27 -4.55 -14.84 17.98
N LYS A 28 -4.93 -15.72 17.04
CA LYS A 28 -6.09 -16.65 17.14
C LYS A 28 -7.39 -15.96 17.57
N ARG A 29 -7.44 -14.63 17.49
CA ARG A 29 -8.55 -13.73 17.83
C ARG A 29 -8.56 -12.62 16.79
N CYS A 30 -9.76 -12.14 16.49
CA CYS A 30 -9.98 -11.03 15.57
C CYS A 30 -10.84 -10.01 16.31
N ASP A 31 -10.20 -8.99 16.88
CA ASP A 31 -10.92 -7.96 17.62
C ASP A 31 -11.34 -6.85 16.65
N ARG A 32 -12.47 -6.19 16.96
CA ARG A 32 -12.96 -5.07 16.15
C ARG A 32 -11.97 -3.90 16.07
N SER A 33 -11.04 -3.80 17.03
CA SER A 33 -9.95 -2.83 17.01
C SER A 33 -9.01 -3.00 15.82
N ASP A 34 -8.93 -4.19 15.21
CA ASP A 34 -8.02 -4.46 14.10
C ASP A 34 -8.54 -3.98 12.75
N LEU A 35 -9.83 -3.61 12.66
CA LEU A 35 -10.44 -3.08 11.43
C LEU A 35 -9.72 -1.84 10.89
N GLY A 36 -9.22 -0.97 11.78
CA GLY A 36 -8.43 0.19 11.37
C GLY A 36 -7.08 -0.21 10.73
N SER A 37 -6.43 -1.24 11.26
CA SER A 37 -5.20 -1.79 10.71
C SER A 37 -5.45 -2.46 9.35
N PHE A 38 -6.58 -3.16 9.18
CA PHE A 38 -6.99 -3.73 7.89
C PHE A 38 -7.21 -2.66 6.82
N ALA A 39 -7.93 -1.59 7.15
CA ALA A 39 -8.14 -0.48 6.21
C ALA A 39 -6.81 0.18 5.81
N THR A 40 -5.89 0.34 6.77
CA THR A 40 -4.56 0.91 6.51
C THR A 40 -3.73 0.03 5.58
N VAL A 41 -3.69 -1.29 5.83
CA VAL A 41 -2.96 -2.25 4.98
C VAL A 41 -3.59 -2.36 3.60
N PHE A 42 -4.92 -2.32 3.50
CA PHE A 42 -5.63 -2.33 2.22
C PHE A 42 -5.28 -1.10 1.37
N LEU A 43 -5.37 0.10 1.95
CA LEU A 43 -5.03 1.35 1.26
C LEU A 43 -3.55 1.42 0.90
N ALA A 44 -2.65 0.95 1.77
CA ALA A 44 -1.23 0.84 1.45
C ALA A 44 -0.99 -0.16 0.30
N GLY A 45 -1.64 -1.33 0.35
CA GLY A 45 -1.54 -2.37 -0.68
C GLY A 45 -2.09 -1.95 -2.03
N SER A 46 -3.16 -1.15 -2.07
CA SER A 46 -3.72 -0.60 -3.32
C SER A 46 -2.81 0.45 -3.96
N ASN A 47 -2.03 1.16 -3.15
CA ASN A 47 -1.14 2.23 -3.60
C ASN A 47 0.20 1.70 -4.13
N ILE A 48 0.63 0.49 -3.78
CA ILE A 48 1.91 -0.07 -4.24
C ILE A 48 2.03 -0.08 -5.78
N PRO A 49 1.07 -0.61 -6.57
CA PRO A 49 1.20 -0.61 -8.03
C PRO A 49 1.25 0.80 -8.64
N ALA A 50 0.46 1.74 -8.10
CA ALA A 50 0.50 3.13 -8.54
C ALA A 50 1.85 3.78 -8.24
N GLY A 51 2.42 3.50 -7.07
CA GLY A 51 3.76 3.94 -6.70
C GLY A 51 4.84 3.36 -7.62
N ILE A 52 4.80 2.06 -7.90
CA ILE A 52 5.72 1.40 -8.85
C ILE A 52 5.60 2.04 -10.24
N PHE A 53 4.36 2.22 -10.72
CA PHE A 53 4.09 2.81 -12.02
C PHE A 53 4.66 4.23 -12.14
N LEU A 54 4.42 5.09 -11.13
CA LEU A 54 4.94 6.45 -11.09
C LEU A 54 6.47 6.50 -10.99
N CYS A 55 7.09 5.57 -10.24
CA CYS A 55 8.54 5.41 -10.23
C CYS A 55 9.08 5.02 -11.60
N TRP A 56 8.40 4.12 -12.29
CA TRP A 56 8.81 3.62 -13.60
C TRP A 56 8.61 4.63 -14.73
N TYR A 57 7.74 5.63 -14.53
CA TYR A 57 7.47 6.71 -15.48
C TYR A 57 8.71 7.49 -15.94
N VAL A 58 9.81 7.48 -15.17
CA VAL A 58 11.09 8.09 -15.61
C VAL A 58 11.73 7.36 -16.80
N PHE A 59 11.47 6.06 -16.93
CA PHE A 59 12.09 5.22 -17.95
C PHE A 59 11.29 5.19 -19.25
N ASP A 60 9.97 5.37 -19.15
CA ASP A 60 9.06 5.36 -20.30
C ASP A 60 8.00 6.45 -20.12
N PRO A 61 8.38 7.74 -20.26
CA PRO A 61 7.45 8.85 -20.13
C PRO A 61 6.49 8.90 -21.33
N ASP A 62 5.28 9.41 -21.11
CA ASP A 62 4.33 9.57 -22.22
C ASP A 62 4.88 10.54 -23.29
N PRO A 63 4.46 10.40 -24.56
CA PRO A 63 4.81 11.35 -25.61
C PRO A 63 4.43 12.78 -25.20
N ALA A 64 5.34 13.74 -25.41
CA ALA A 64 5.14 15.14 -25.06
C ALA A 64 3.84 15.75 -25.63
N ALA A 65 3.38 15.25 -26.80
CA ALA A 65 2.11 15.64 -27.41
C ALA A 65 0.88 15.30 -26.54
N ILE A 66 0.93 14.22 -25.76
CA ILE A 66 -0.15 13.81 -24.85
C ILE A 66 -0.04 14.59 -23.54
N ILE A 67 1.18 14.71 -22.99
CA ILE A 67 1.40 15.39 -21.71
C ILE A 67 1.05 16.89 -21.79
N SER A 68 1.35 17.54 -22.92
CA SER A 68 1.03 18.96 -23.15
C SER A 68 -0.48 19.27 -23.15
N GLN A 69 -1.34 18.26 -23.31
CA GLN A 69 -2.79 18.39 -23.20
C GLN A 69 -3.30 18.24 -21.76
N THR A 70 -2.45 17.80 -20.83
CA THR A 70 -2.79 17.62 -19.42
C THR A 70 -2.37 18.83 -18.59
N ARG A 71 -3.06 19.04 -17.46
CA ARG A 71 -2.66 20.06 -16.46
C ARG A 71 -1.32 19.76 -15.78
N LEU A 72 -0.69 18.63 -16.08
CA LEU A 72 0.56 18.18 -15.48
C LEU A 72 1.78 18.43 -16.38
N ALA A 73 1.60 19.13 -17.50
CA ALA A 73 2.70 19.55 -18.36
C ALA A 73 3.78 20.30 -17.56
N GLY A 74 5.03 19.83 -17.64
CA GLY A 74 6.18 20.39 -16.92
C GLY A 74 6.44 19.81 -15.53
N PHE A 75 5.55 18.97 -14.99
CA PHE A 75 5.74 18.32 -13.68
C PHE A 75 6.28 16.88 -13.74
N GLU A 76 6.67 16.41 -14.92
CA GLU A 76 7.11 15.03 -15.17
C GLU A 76 8.21 14.56 -14.22
N ARG A 77 9.16 15.45 -13.91
CA ARG A 77 10.28 15.18 -12.98
C ARG A 77 9.83 14.87 -11.55
N TYR A 78 8.63 15.32 -11.18
CA TYR A 78 8.07 15.08 -9.85
C TYR A 78 7.27 13.78 -9.77
N PHE A 79 6.91 13.15 -10.90
CA PHE A 79 6.15 11.89 -10.87
C PHE A 79 6.91 10.75 -10.20
N SER A 80 8.20 10.60 -10.49
CA SER A 80 9.02 9.57 -9.87
C SER A 80 9.26 9.82 -8.39
N PHE A 81 9.35 11.09 -7.99
CA PHE A 81 9.42 11.47 -6.58
C PHE A 81 8.10 11.17 -5.86
N ALA A 82 6.96 11.54 -6.46
CA ALA A 82 5.64 11.23 -5.93
C ALA A 82 5.43 9.71 -5.82
N GLY A 83 5.83 8.94 -6.83
CA GLY A 83 5.81 7.47 -6.81
C GLY A 83 6.65 6.90 -5.68
N SER A 84 7.87 7.42 -5.48
CA SER A 84 8.78 6.98 -4.42
C SER A 84 8.23 7.29 -3.04
N ALA A 85 7.66 8.49 -2.84
CA ALA A 85 7.01 8.88 -1.59
C ALA A 85 5.80 7.99 -1.29
N LEU A 86 4.97 7.70 -2.29
CA LEU A 86 3.79 6.84 -2.18
C LEU A 86 4.18 5.40 -1.84
N LEU A 87 5.24 4.86 -2.45
CA LEU A 87 5.80 3.56 -2.09
C LEU A 87 6.33 3.53 -0.66
N PHE A 88 7.11 4.54 -0.28
CA PHE A 88 7.69 4.60 1.06
C PHE A 88 6.60 4.67 2.13
N LEU A 89 5.58 5.50 1.94
CA LEU A 89 4.40 5.59 2.82
C LEU A 89 3.64 4.27 2.88
N SER A 90 3.47 3.58 1.74
CA SER A 90 2.76 2.30 1.69
C SER A 90 3.52 1.20 2.45
N ILE A 91 4.84 1.09 2.22
CA ILE A 91 5.70 0.13 2.92
C ILE A 91 5.73 0.45 4.42
N ALA A 92 5.88 1.72 4.79
CA ALA A 92 5.87 2.16 6.18
C ALA A 92 4.53 1.83 6.86
N GLY A 93 3.39 2.08 6.21
CA GLY A 93 2.06 1.77 6.73
C GLY A 93 1.83 0.27 6.97
N ILE A 94 2.28 -0.57 6.03
CA ILE A 94 2.25 -2.03 6.19
C ILE A 94 3.16 -2.44 7.36
N TRP A 95 4.39 -1.90 7.41
CA TRP A 95 5.34 -2.21 8.47
C TRP A 95 4.83 -1.82 9.86
N THR A 96 4.22 -0.63 10.00
CA THR A 96 3.63 -0.21 11.28
C THR A 96 2.47 -1.10 11.69
N SER A 97 1.64 -1.52 10.73
CA SER A 97 0.51 -2.42 10.99
C SER A 97 0.98 -3.80 11.46
N ILE A 98 2.01 -4.34 10.82
CA ILE A 98 2.69 -5.57 11.25
C ILE A 98 3.29 -5.39 12.64
N LYS A 99 4.06 -4.32 12.87
CA LYS A 99 4.69 -4.08 14.18
C LYS A 99 3.67 -3.96 15.31
N THR A 100 2.53 -3.33 15.07
CA THR A 100 1.42 -3.24 16.02
C THR A 100 0.82 -4.62 16.31
N ALA A 101 0.59 -5.42 15.27
CA ALA A 101 0.10 -6.79 15.42
C ALA A 101 1.04 -7.67 16.27
N PHE A 102 2.36 -7.45 16.15
CA PHE A 102 3.37 -8.16 16.95
C PHE A 102 3.47 -7.65 18.41
N LYS A 103 3.22 -6.37 18.66
CA LYS A 103 3.28 -5.81 20.03
C LYS A 103 2.07 -6.20 20.88
N GLY A 104 0.89 -6.36 20.28
CA GLY A 104 -0.33 -6.73 20.99
C GLY A 104 -0.25 -8.08 21.74
N GLU A 105 0.64 -8.98 21.31
CA GLU A 105 0.86 -10.30 21.94
C GLU A 105 1.50 -10.21 23.34
N ASN A 106 2.32 -9.19 23.60
CA ASN A 106 3.10 -9.09 24.85
C ASN A 106 2.37 -8.38 25.99
N THR A 107 1.18 -7.82 25.75
CA THR A 107 0.39 -7.09 26.76
C THR A 107 -0.85 -7.84 27.21
N ALA A 108 -1.15 -9.02 26.66
CA ALA A 108 -2.20 -9.86 27.19
C ALA A 108 -1.73 -10.43 28.55
N PRO A 109 -2.35 -10.06 29.68
CA PRO A 109 -2.01 -10.68 30.96
C PRO A 109 -2.28 -12.20 30.83
N PRO A 110 -1.42 -13.06 31.40
CA PRO A 110 -1.72 -14.48 31.48
C PRO A 110 -2.98 -14.66 32.36
N GLY A 111 -4.15 -14.82 31.73
CA GLY A 111 -5.35 -15.32 32.40
C GLY A 111 -5.20 -16.84 32.53
N LYS A 112 -5.04 -17.38 33.74
CA LYS A 112 -6.06 -17.58 34.80
C LYS A 112 -7.20 -18.47 34.34
#